data_AF-A0A7Z0SSN3-F1
#
_entry.id   AF-A0A7Z0SSN3-F1
#
_cell.length_a   1.000
_cell.length_b   1.000
_cell.length_c   1.000
_cell.angle_alpha   90.00
_cell.angle_beta   90.00
_cell.angle_gamma   90.00
#
_symmetry.space_group_name_H-M   'P 1'
#
loop_
_entity.id
_entity.type
_entity.pdbx_description
1 polymer ?
#
loop_
_entity_poly.entity_id
_entity_poly.type
_entity_poly.pdbx_seq_one_letter_code
_entity_poly.pdbx_strand_id
1 'polypeptide(L)'
;MTFKQIPSSSGERRAAPAPRRAARKRAQAALPVFEILFDVEPVLSIVRRHVKLSKAADAAITNELIEMLGRATVQLRTADHKAEVREDDQVLTTEQAAQLANVSRLYMVKLIDAGTVPPHQKVGNQRRVLRSAVMQWQESERQR
;
A
#
# COMPACT_ATOMS: atom_id res chain seq x y z
N MET A 1 -30.24 -86.64 9.38
CA MET A 1 -29.16 -85.67 9.64
C MET A 1 -29.73 -84.31 9.24
N THR A 2 -30.60 -83.64 10.02
CA THR A 2 -30.40 -83.10 11.40
C THR A 2 -29.15 -82.20 11.38
N PHE A 3 -29.15 -80.87 11.60
CA PHE A 3 -29.92 -79.93 12.46
C PHE A 3 -30.06 -78.54 11.74
N LYS A 4 -30.83 -77.50 12.12
CA LYS A 4 -32.01 -77.28 13.03
C LYS A 4 -32.50 -75.80 12.94
N GLN A 5 -33.82 -75.57 12.93
CA GLN A 5 -34.60 -74.35 13.28
C GLN A 5 -34.72 -73.09 12.38
N ILE A 6 -36.00 -72.79 12.13
CA ILE A 6 -36.72 -71.52 11.83
C ILE A 6 -37.15 -70.86 13.19
N PRO A 7 -38.01 -69.81 13.29
CA PRO A 7 -38.24 -68.57 12.50
C PRO A 7 -38.24 -67.31 13.43
N SER A 8 -38.72 -66.14 12.95
CA SER A 8 -39.55 -65.11 13.65
C SER A 8 -39.25 -63.72 13.06
N SER A 9 -40.13 -63.04 12.32
CA SER A 9 -41.47 -62.45 12.60
C SER A 9 -41.44 -61.04 13.22
N SER A 10 -42.43 -60.23 12.84
CA SER A 10 -42.63 -58.79 13.18
C SER A 10 -41.49 -57.85 12.74
N GLY A 11 -41.72 -56.78 11.97
CA GLY A 11 -42.97 -56.13 11.61
C GLY A 11 -43.23 -54.93 12.49
N GLU A 12 -42.53 -53.82 12.23
CA GLU A 12 -42.88 -52.52 12.81
C GLU A 12 -42.79 -51.40 11.77
N ARG A 13 -43.85 -50.58 11.74
CA ARG A 13 -43.94 -49.39 10.90
C ARG A 13 -43.35 -48.21 11.69
N ARG A 14 -42.60 -47.31 11.03
CA ARG A 14 -42.80 -45.83 11.04
C ARG A 14 -41.52 -45.04 10.72
N ALA A 15 -41.76 -43.78 10.39
CA ALA A 15 -40.82 -42.65 10.43
C ALA A 15 -39.63 -42.68 9.45
N ALA A 16 -39.87 -42.12 8.26
CA ALA A 16 -38.81 -41.42 7.55
C ALA A 16 -38.27 -40.27 8.43
N PRO A 17 -36.94 -40.12 8.62
CA PRO A 17 -36.37 -38.91 9.17
C PRO A 17 -36.36 -37.81 8.10
N ALA A 18 -36.87 -36.64 8.47
CA ALA A 18 -36.92 -35.43 7.64
C ALA A 18 -35.54 -34.99 7.12
N PRO A 19 -35.46 -34.21 6.02
CA PRO A 19 -34.18 -33.69 5.52
C PRO A 19 -33.43 -32.90 6.61
N ARG A 20 -32.13 -33.15 6.73
CA ARG A 20 -31.21 -32.48 7.68
C ARG A 20 -31.12 -30.97 7.40
N ARG A 21 -32.11 -30.23 7.92
CA ARG A 21 -32.15 -28.77 7.91
C ARG A 21 -31.23 -28.23 9.02
N ALA A 22 -30.60 -27.09 8.75
CA ALA A 22 -29.91 -26.25 9.73
C ALA A 22 -28.70 -26.85 10.48
N ALA A 23 -27.58 -27.00 9.75
CA ALA A 23 -26.26 -26.79 10.34
C ALA A 23 -25.33 -25.98 9.40
N ARG A 24 -25.88 -24.98 8.69
CA ARG A 24 -25.06 -23.86 8.22
C ARG A 24 -24.57 -23.13 9.47
N LYS A 25 -23.41 -23.54 10.02
CA LYS A 25 -22.60 -22.64 10.83
C LYS A 25 -22.46 -21.38 9.98
N ARG A 26 -23.06 -20.27 10.41
CA ARG A 26 -22.58 -18.95 10.02
C ARG A 26 -21.14 -18.90 10.51
N ALA A 27 -20.19 -19.26 9.64
CA ALA A 27 -18.90 -18.65 9.69
C ALA A 27 -19.19 -17.16 9.66
N GLN A 28 -19.06 -16.50 10.80
CA GLN A 28 -18.94 -15.06 10.83
C GLN A 28 -17.70 -14.82 9.98
N ALA A 29 -17.91 -14.32 8.76
CA ALA A 29 -16.82 -13.92 7.90
C ALA A 29 -16.19 -12.74 8.63
N ALA A 30 -15.17 -13.03 9.44
CA ALA A 30 -14.35 -12.03 10.07
C ALA A 30 -13.85 -11.16 8.91
N LEU A 31 -14.34 -9.92 8.87
CA LEU A 31 -13.85 -8.96 7.90
C LEU A 31 -12.33 -8.91 8.12
N PRO A 32 -11.51 -9.13 7.08
CA PRO A 32 -10.07 -9.08 7.24
C PRO A 32 -9.70 -7.67 7.69
N VAL A 33 -9.33 -7.55 8.96
CA VAL A 33 -8.80 -6.31 9.52
C VAL A 33 -7.37 -6.21 9.04
N PHE A 34 -7.14 -5.33 8.07
CA PHE A 34 -5.80 -4.98 7.63
C PHE A 34 -5.29 -3.82 8.48
N GLU A 35 -4.16 -4.02 9.15
CA GLU A 35 -3.41 -2.93 9.76
C GLU A 35 -2.62 -2.22 8.65
N ILE A 36 -2.77 -0.89 8.54
CA ILE A 36 -2.09 -0.09 7.51
C ILE A 36 -1.17 0.88 8.23
N LEU A 37 0.14 0.67 8.09
CA LEU A 37 1.16 1.56 8.62
C LEU A 37 1.52 2.59 7.55
N PHE A 38 1.58 3.86 7.96
CA PHE A 38 1.98 4.98 7.11
C PHE A 38 3.24 5.63 7.68
N ASP A 39 4.26 5.80 6.83
CA ASP A 39 5.37 6.71 7.14
C ASP A 39 5.01 8.13 6.68
N VAL A 40 5.07 9.08 7.61
CA VAL A 40 4.73 10.49 7.38
C VAL A 40 5.97 11.38 7.17
N GLU A 41 7.17 10.91 7.52
CA GLU A 41 8.40 11.71 7.41
C GLU A 41 8.72 12.14 5.96
N PRO A 42 8.48 11.33 4.90
CA PRO A 42 8.65 11.78 3.53
C PRO A 42 7.84 13.03 3.20
N VAL A 43 6.59 13.12 3.66
CA VAL A 43 5.71 14.28 3.45
C VAL A 43 6.22 15.48 4.27
N LEU A 44 6.54 15.28 5.55
CA LEU A 44 7.04 16.33 6.43
C LEU A 44 8.36 16.93 5.93
N SER A 45 9.26 16.10 5.40
CA SER A 45 10.54 16.54 4.81
C SER A 45 10.35 17.50 3.64
N ILE A 46 9.32 17.29 2.81
CA ILE A 46 8.97 18.18 1.69
C ILE A 46 8.46 19.52 2.23
N VAL A 47 7.58 19.51 3.25
CA VAL A 47 7.09 20.76 3.85
C VAL A 47 8.23 21.56 4.48
N ARG A 48 9.09 20.91 5.28
CA ARG A 48 10.27 21.51 5.93
C ARG A 48 11.27 22.11 4.92
N ARG A 49 11.36 21.56 3.70
CA ARG A 49 12.23 22.09 2.64
C ARG A 49 11.72 23.41 2.05
N HIS A 50 10.40 23.58 1.93
CA HIS A 50 9.80 24.71 1.22
C HIS A 50 9.22 25.79 2.16
N VAL A 51 8.96 25.46 3.43
CA VAL A 51 8.38 26.36 4.44
C VAL A 51 9.26 26.41 5.68
N LYS A 52 9.61 27.62 6.14
CA LYS A 52 10.29 27.83 7.43
C LYS A 52 9.31 27.67 8.58
N LEU A 53 9.24 26.47 9.14
CA LEU A 53 8.38 26.16 10.29
C LEU A 53 9.10 26.45 11.63
N SER A 54 8.33 26.88 12.63
CA SER A 54 8.76 26.81 14.03
C SER A 54 8.58 25.38 14.55
N LYS A 55 9.28 25.00 15.63
CA LYS A 55 9.11 23.67 16.26
C LYS A 55 7.65 23.38 16.65
N ALA A 56 6.90 24.40 17.07
CA ALA A 56 5.49 24.28 17.41
C ALA A 56 4.60 24.05 16.17
N ALA A 57 4.86 24.76 15.07
CA ALA A 57 4.13 24.57 13.82
C ALA A 57 4.41 23.21 13.17
N ASP A 58 5.66 22.75 13.22
CA ASP A 58 6.06 21.43 12.71
C ASP A 58 5.37 20.27 13.47
N ALA A 59 5.31 20.36 14.81
CA ALA A 59 4.58 19.41 15.63
C ALA A 59 3.05 19.46 15.39
N ALA A 60 2.48 20.66 15.20
CA ALA A 60 1.05 20.82 14.89
C ALA A 60 0.69 20.16 13.56
N ILE A 61 1.45 20.44 12.49
CA ILE A 61 1.26 19.83 11.16
C ILE A 61 1.40 18.30 11.24
N THR A 62 2.38 17.80 12.00
CA THR A 62 2.58 16.35 12.20
C THR A 62 1.37 15.71 12.87
N ASN A 63 0.85 16.33 13.95
CA ASN A 63 -0.32 15.82 14.67
C ASN A 63 -1.59 15.88 13.82
N GLU A 64 -1.85 16.97 13.09
CA GLU A 64 -2.99 17.08 12.18
C GLU A 64 -2.93 16.05 11.04
N LEU A 65 -1.74 15.79 10.49
CA LEU A 65 -1.54 14.77 9.46
C LEU A 65 -1.86 13.35 9.98
N ILE A 66 -1.38 13.01 11.17
CA ILE A 66 -1.70 11.74 11.85
C ILE A 66 -3.21 11.63 12.10
N GLU A 67 -3.83 12.68 12.62
CA GLU A 67 -5.27 12.76 12.89
C GLU A 67 -6.14 12.67 11.63
N MET A 68 -5.66 13.22 10.51
CA MET A 68 -6.32 13.10 9.21
C MET A 68 -6.22 11.67 8.67
N LEU A 69 -5.03 11.06 8.71
CA LEU A 69 -4.80 9.69 8.24
C LEU A 69 -5.54 8.65 9.10
N GLY A 70 -5.63 8.84 10.41
CA GLY A 70 -6.41 7.98 11.30
C GLY A 70 -7.92 7.99 11.05
N ARG A 71 -8.43 9.02 10.35
CA ARG A 71 -9.83 9.10 9.88
C ARG A 71 -9.99 8.76 8.39
N ALA A 72 -8.90 8.53 7.66
CA ALA A 72 -8.93 8.26 6.24
C ALA A 72 -9.48 6.85 5.94
N THR A 73 -10.52 6.78 5.12
CA THR A 73 -11.05 5.49 4.64
C THR A 73 -10.22 5.01 3.45
N VAL A 74 -9.33 4.04 3.66
CA VAL A 74 -8.51 3.47 2.59
C VAL A 74 -9.34 2.51 1.73
N GLN A 75 -9.57 2.90 0.46
CA GLN A 75 -10.14 1.99 -0.53
C GLN A 75 -9.02 1.23 -1.24
N LEU A 76 -8.83 -0.05 -0.87
CA LEU A 76 -7.86 -0.91 -1.55
C LEU A 76 -8.31 -1.18 -2.99
N ARG A 77 -7.63 -0.55 -3.96
CA ARG A 77 -7.78 -0.82 -5.40
C ARG A 77 -6.70 -1.81 -5.83
N THR A 78 -7.10 -3.01 -6.22
CA THR A 78 -6.18 -4.06 -6.71
C THR A 78 -5.73 -3.83 -8.16
N ALA A 79 -5.54 -2.58 -8.57
CA ALA A 79 -5.11 -2.19 -9.91
C ALA A 79 -3.65 -1.72 -9.85
N ASP A 80 -2.71 -2.65 -9.99
CA ASP A 80 -1.29 -2.47 -10.36
C ASP A 80 -0.56 -1.18 -9.90
N HIS A 81 -0.83 -0.69 -8.68
CA HIS A 81 -0.04 0.38 -8.07
C HIS A 81 1.28 -0.19 -7.57
N LYS A 82 2.18 -0.44 -8.52
CA LYS A 82 3.54 -0.95 -8.32
C LYS A 82 4.45 0.14 -7.73
N ALA A 83 4.10 0.59 -6.53
CA ALA A 83 4.97 1.36 -5.65
C ALA A 83 6.10 0.44 -5.15
N GLU A 84 7.00 0.09 -6.06
CA GLU A 84 8.25 -0.59 -5.75
C GLU A 84 9.16 0.37 -4.97
N VAL A 85 8.95 0.42 -3.66
CA VAL A 85 10.00 0.75 -2.70
C VAL A 85 11.04 -0.38 -2.79
N ARG A 86 11.89 -0.30 -3.82
CA ARG A 86 13.10 -1.13 -3.90
C ARG A 86 14.09 -0.57 -2.90
N GLU A 87 14.55 -1.41 -1.98
CA GLU A 87 15.61 -1.05 -1.02
C GLU A 87 16.98 -0.83 -1.69
N ASP A 88 17.08 -1.00 -3.01
CA ASP A 88 18.27 -0.77 -3.85
C ASP A 88 17.98 0.30 -4.94
N ASP A 89 17.33 1.40 -4.56
CA ASP A 89 17.02 2.51 -5.47
C ASP A 89 18.25 3.39 -5.71
N GLN A 90 18.79 3.32 -6.94
CA GLN A 90 20.05 3.96 -7.29
C GLN A 90 20.00 5.48 -7.13
N VAL A 91 20.93 6.02 -6.34
CA VAL A 91 21.13 7.46 -6.16
C VAL A 91 21.87 8.04 -7.38
N LEU A 92 21.20 8.93 -8.11
CA LEU A 92 21.69 9.57 -9.32
C LEU A 92 22.22 10.98 -9.08
N THR A 93 23.20 11.39 -9.88
CA THR A 93 23.53 12.82 -10.07
C THR A 93 22.46 13.49 -10.95
N THR A 94 22.43 14.84 -10.94
CA THR A 94 21.52 15.59 -11.82
C THR A 94 21.77 15.35 -13.32
N GLU A 95 23.00 14.98 -13.70
CA GLU A 95 23.32 14.64 -15.10
C GLU A 95 22.79 13.27 -15.48
N GLN A 96 22.99 12.26 -14.63
CA GLN A 96 22.42 10.92 -14.83
C GLN A 96 20.89 10.95 -14.84
N ALA A 97 20.26 11.75 -13.96
CA ALA A 97 18.82 11.95 -13.94
C ALA A 97 18.31 12.61 -15.24
N ALA A 98 19.01 13.64 -15.73
CA ALA A 98 18.66 14.31 -16.98
C ALA A 98 18.79 13.37 -18.20
N GLN A 99 19.87 12.59 -18.24
CA GLN A 99 20.09 11.55 -19.27
C GLN A 99 19.00 10.48 -19.23
N LEU A 100 18.68 9.95 -18.04
CA LEU A 100 17.64 8.93 -17.86
C LEU A 100 16.27 9.42 -18.34
N ALA A 101 15.92 10.67 -18.02
CA ALA A 101 14.67 11.28 -18.45
C ALA A 101 14.69 11.79 -19.91
N ASN A 102 15.84 11.75 -20.59
CA ASN A 102 16.09 12.32 -21.91
C ASN A 102 15.76 13.84 -22.01
N VAL A 103 16.18 14.61 -21.00
CA VAL A 103 15.98 16.08 -20.92
C VAL A 103 17.30 16.82 -20.72
N SER A 104 17.29 18.14 -20.89
CA SER A 104 18.49 18.94 -20.60
C SER A 104 18.83 18.97 -19.10
N ARG A 105 20.13 18.97 -18.77
CA ARG A 105 20.62 19.09 -17.39
C ARG A 105 20.03 20.32 -16.68
N LEU A 106 19.95 21.46 -17.35
CA LEU A 106 19.45 22.71 -16.76
C LEU A 106 17.95 22.62 -16.43
N TYR A 107 17.17 21.91 -17.24
CA TYR A 107 15.77 21.64 -16.95
C TYR A 107 15.61 20.72 -15.73
N MET A 108 16.37 19.61 -15.68
CA MET A 108 16.39 18.72 -14.51
C MET A 108 16.83 19.43 -13.22
N VAL A 109 17.80 20.35 -13.28
CA VAL A 109 18.15 21.22 -12.13
C VAL A 109 16.92 22.00 -11.65
N LYS A 110 16.19 22.67 -12.55
CA LYS A 110 15.00 23.46 -12.21
C LYS A 110 13.91 22.60 -11.57
N LEU A 111 13.65 21.40 -12.09
CA LEU A 111 12.65 20.47 -11.54
C LEU A 111 12.99 20.00 -10.12
N ILE A 112 14.27 19.73 -9.85
CA ILE A 112 14.73 19.30 -8.51
C ILE A 112 14.70 20.47 -7.52
N ASP A 113 15.06 21.68 -7.97
CA ASP A 113 14.99 22.89 -7.13
C ASP A 113 13.55 23.30 -6.83
N ALA A 114 12.63 23.17 -7.80
CA ALA A 114 11.20 23.38 -7.63
C ALA A 114 10.50 22.25 -6.83
N GLY A 115 11.17 21.12 -6.60
CA GLY A 115 10.60 19.97 -5.89
C GLY A 115 9.67 19.08 -6.73
N THR A 116 9.47 19.38 -8.01
CA THR A 116 8.71 18.56 -8.97
C THR A 116 9.31 17.17 -9.13
N VAL A 117 10.64 17.08 -9.10
CA VAL A 117 11.36 15.82 -8.86
C VAL A 117 11.88 15.87 -7.41
N PRO A 118 11.43 14.96 -6.52
CA PRO A 118 11.86 14.94 -5.14
C PRO A 118 13.40 14.84 -5.01
N PRO A 119 14.05 15.75 -4.25
CA PRO A 119 15.46 15.58 -3.90
C PRO A 119 15.60 14.42 -2.92
N HIS A 120 16.71 13.69 -3.00
CA HIS A 120 17.04 12.69 -1.98
C HIS A 120 18.00 13.27 -0.94
N GLN A 121 19.13 13.80 -1.40
CA GLN A 121 20.16 14.39 -0.54
C GLN A 121 20.97 15.44 -1.29
N LYS A 122 21.72 16.27 -0.55
CA LYS A 122 22.70 17.20 -1.12
C LYS A 122 24.09 16.87 -0.58
N VAL A 123 24.98 16.43 -1.45
CA VAL A 123 26.37 16.09 -1.11
C VAL A 123 27.25 17.27 -1.48
N GLY A 124 27.61 18.07 -0.48
CA GLY A 124 28.26 19.37 -0.69
C GLY A 124 27.36 20.31 -1.51
N ASN A 125 27.84 20.78 -2.67
CA ASN A 125 27.01 21.56 -3.59
C ASN A 125 26.23 20.71 -4.62
N GLN A 126 26.46 19.40 -4.69
CA GLN A 126 25.83 18.55 -5.69
C GLN A 126 24.48 18.00 -5.20
N ARG A 127 23.46 18.10 -6.05
CA ARG A 127 22.15 17.47 -5.83
C ARG A 127 22.25 15.96 -6.09
N ARG A 128 21.44 15.19 -5.36
CA ARG A 128 21.20 13.76 -5.60
C ARG A 128 19.71 13.50 -5.61
N VAL A 129 19.27 12.63 -6.51
CA VAL A 129 17.89 12.19 -6.64
C VAL A 129 17.86 10.68 -6.76
N LEU A 130 16.77 10.06 -6.32
CA LEU A 130 16.54 8.63 -6.49
C LEU A 130 16.10 8.33 -7.93
N ARG A 131 16.49 7.16 -8.47
CA ARG A 131 16.08 6.72 -9.79
C ARG A 131 14.57 6.54 -9.87
N SER A 132 13.91 6.00 -8.84
CA SER A 132 12.45 5.88 -8.81
C SER A 132 11.75 7.24 -8.93
N ALA A 133 12.22 8.26 -8.21
CA ALA A 133 11.64 9.61 -8.22
C ALA A 133 11.68 10.25 -9.61
N VAL A 134 12.77 10.05 -10.37
CA VAL A 134 12.87 10.52 -11.76
C VAL A 134 11.91 9.76 -12.68
N MET A 135 11.78 8.44 -12.51
CA MET A 135 10.87 7.61 -13.31
C MET A 135 9.39 7.91 -13.02
N GLN A 136 9.01 8.10 -11.76
CA GLN A 136 7.66 8.48 -11.34
C GLN A 136 7.26 9.84 -11.92
N TRP A 137 8.17 10.83 -11.85
CA TRP A 137 7.94 12.13 -12.47
C TRP A 137 7.77 12.00 -13.99
N GLN A 138 8.68 11.30 -14.68
CA GLN A 138 8.58 11.12 -16.15
C GLN A 138 7.27 10.43 -16.58
N GLU A 139 6.79 9.46 -15.80
CA GLU A 139 5.49 8.82 -16.05
C GLU A 139 4.32 9.78 -15.81
N SER A 140 4.40 10.62 -14.77
CA SER A 140 3.40 11.64 -14.48
C SER A 140 3.30 12.70 -15.57
N GLU A 141 4.42 13.06 -16.22
CA GLU A 141 4.43 13.96 -17.37
C GLU A 141 3.91 13.30 -18.66
N ARG A 142 4.08 11.98 -18.85
CA ARG A 142 3.50 11.25 -19.98
C ARG A 142 1.97 11.15 -19.93
N GLN A 143 1.38 11.32 -18.75
CA GLN A 143 -0.06 11.21 -18.52
C GLN A 143 -0.77 12.59 -18.48
N ARG A 144 -0.06 13.68 -18.79
CA ARG A 144 -0.56 15.07 -18.87
C ARG A 144 -0.77 15.51 -20.32
#